data_AF-A0A7C2QFU3-F1
#
_entry.id   AF-A0A7C2QFU3-F1
#
_cell.length_a   1.000
_cell.length_b   1.000
_cell.length_c   1.000
_cell.angle_alpha   90.00
_cell.angle_beta   90.00
_cell.angle_gamma   90.00
#
_symmetry.space_group_name_H-M   'P 1'
#
loop_
_entity.id
_entity.type
_entity.pdbx_description
1 polymer ?
#
loop_
_entity_poly.entity_id
_entity_poly.type
_entity_poly.pdbx_seq_one_letter_code
_entity_poly.pdbx_strand_id
1 'polypeptide(L)'
;MGKRGKIAGLILSLCLAGGASQALAQGTGTLVITCVDSAGQPLKDVSLTVMSLQVQKVLEAKSDKEGKAVFKKLDSGVYRVIGRRKGYDPLAREPLTVVAEKETAVTLHFQTGEVTKKLYFEDPALIQQANQLLQEGFQALQQQRFSEAAEKLEQLLQIAPGNAEARFFYGVALAQQRKWEEGEKQIRLAIEMNPNESRYREVMERLPEFRRHDELHEAGQRAMQNRDFKTAIAKFSELLALQPENTDVRYNLALAYANDGQYDKAIEIIDEAIRRRPQEAEYQRLKSQILEHKEYATIQKANAILAEGDQLLRDGKYQEALQKYETAHQMLPREEPSVWFAMGRCYVGLQQTDKAIAAYRKAIELNPRKPEYHQALALLYLNEGRLAEAIRAYTEAYAQLGEPVDERLFELGQRLIQENKLDMAAQVFERVLELNPNHAESYYELGVYNFYNADKGRARTLLTKYVEIGKDPKHLEDAKNILAVIERQTRPRRR
;
A
#
# COMPACT_ATOMS: atom_id res chain seq x y z
N MET A 1 5.04 -6.29 11.92
CA MET A 1 6.28 -6.85 12.52
C MET A 1 6.49 -8.26 11.98
N GLY A 2 7.25 -8.40 10.89
CA GLY A 2 7.37 -9.69 10.22
C GLY A 2 8.27 -10.66 10.97
N LYS A 3 7.84 -11.92 11.12
CA LYS A 3 8.66 -13.00 11.68
C LYS A 3 9.74 -13.33 10.64
N ARG A 4 10.81 -12.53 10.63
CA ARG A 4 12.02 -12.77 9.85
C ARG A 4 12.45 -14.22 10.08
N GLY A 5 12.69 -14.97 9.01
CA GLY A 5 13.42 -16.24 9.06
C GLY A 5 14.85 -15.97 9.51
N LYS A 6 15.03 -15.75 10.81
CA LYS A 6 16.32 -15.36 11.40
C LYS A 6 17.15 -16.61 11.61
N ILE A 7 18.45 -16.49 11.37
CA ILE A 7 19.47 -17.50 11.68
C ILE A 7 19.34 -17.93 13.15
N ALA A 8 18.98 -17.02 14.05
CA ALA A 8 18.66 -17.33 15.44
C ALA A 8 17.54 -18.37 15.61
N GLY A 9 16.47 -18.30 14.81
CA GLY A 9 15.37 -19.27 14.83
C GLY A 9 15.80 -20.66 14.34
N LEU A 10 16.72 -20.71 13.37
CA LEU A 10 17.37 -21.94 12.94
C LEU A 10 18.25 -22.53 14.06
N ILE A 11 19.08 -21.71 14.71
CA ILE A 11 19.92 -22.16 15.84
C ILE A 11 19.09 -22.77 16.97
N LEU A 12 17.91 -22.21 17.25
CA LEU A 12 16.96 -22.73 18.23
C LEU A 12 16.34 -24.08 17.81
N SER A 13 16.20 -24.36 16.51
CA SER A 13 15.64 -25.61 16.00
C SER A 13 16.67 -26.72 15.81
N LEU A 14 17.97 -26.41 15.71
CA LEU A 14 19.05 -27.37 15.44
C LEU A 14 19.59 -28.11 16.67
N CYS A 15 18.84 -28.15 17.77
CA CYS A 15 19.22 -28.92 18.96
C CYS A 15 19.16 -30.44 18.79
N LEU A 16 18.71 -30.98 17.64
CA LEU A 16 18.66 -32.43 17.38
C LEU A 16 18.92 -32.74 15.90
N ALA A 17 20.17 -32.73 15.45
CA ALA A 17 20.56 -33.39 14.20
C ALA A 17 22.06 -33.69 14.15
N GLY A 18 22.40 -34.97 14.27
CA GLY A 18 23.74 -35.49 13.98
C GLY A 18 23.91 -35.71 12.47
N GLY A 19 24.97 -35.15 11.90
CA GLY A 19 25.28 -35.24 10.48
C GLY A 19 26.78 -35.27 10.21
N ALA A 20 27.19 -36.17 9.32
CA ALA A 20 28.55 -36.69 9.13
C ALA A 20 29.66 -35.63 8.93
N SER A 21 30.85 -35.97 9.40
CA SER A 21 32.11 -35.22 9.27
C SER A 21 32.63 -35.24 7.83
N GLN A 22 32.87 -34.06 7.23
CA GLN A 22 33.80 -33.97 6.10
C GLN A 22 35.23 -33.86 6.64
N ALA A 23 36.13 -34.67 6.11
CA ALA A 23 37.53 -34.72 6.50
C ALA A 23 38.23 -33.39 6.12
N LEU A 24 38.99 -32.84 7.08
CA LEU A 24 39.92 -31.74 6.84
C LEU A 24 40.91 -32.13 5.73
N ALA A 25 41.41 -31.13 5.00
CA ALA A 25 42.48 -31.32 4.01
C ALA A 25 43.63 -32.14 4.62
N GLN A 26 43.93 -33.28 4.02
CA GLN A 26 44.98 -34.17 4.48
C GLN A 26 46.35 -33.56 4.13
N GLY A 27 47.25 -33.52 5.11
CA GLY A 27 48.60 -33.01 4.92
C GLY A 27 49.14 -32.36 6.17
N THR A 28 50.45 -32.10 6.18
CA THR A 28 51.12 -31.51 7.33
C THR A 28 51.78 -30.18 6.99
N GLY A 29 51.68 -29.21 7.90
CA GLY A 29 52.36 -27.93 7.85
C GLY A 29 53.57 -27.84 8.78
N THR A 30 54.22 -26.69 8.75
CA THR A 30 55.30 -26.32 9.68
C THR A 30 54.90 -25.05 10.44
N LEU A 31 55.05 -25.06 11.76
CA LEU A 31 54.87 -23.90 12.62
C LEU A 31 56.22 -23.45 13.17
N VAL A 32 56.61 -22.22 12.85
CA VAL A 32 57.81 -21.56 13.35
C VAL A 32 57.40 -20.53 14.40
N ILE A 33 57.86 -20.70 15.63
CA ILE A 33 57.57 -19.80 16.74
C ILE A 33 58.84 -19.04 17.09
N THR A 34 58.78 -17.72 17.06
CA THR A 34 59.86 -16.84 17.52
C THR A 34 59.47 -16.23 18.85
N CYS A 35 60.25 -16.46 19.90
CA CYS A 35 60.01 -15.92 21.24
C CYS A 35 60.93 -14.74 21.48
N VAL A 36 60.34 -13.59 21.82
CA VAL A 36 61.07 -12.35 22.09
C VAL A 36 60.56 -11.71 23.39
N ASP A 37 61.39 -10.89 24.04
CA ASP A 37 60.92 -10.03 25.13
C ASP A 37 60.19 -8.79 24.60
N SER A 38 59.80 -7.90 25.52
CA SER A 38 59.15 -6.62 25.21
C SER A 38 60.02 -5.67 24.36
N ALA A 39 61.35 -5.85 24.36
CA ALA A 39 62.27 -5.07 23.52
C ALA A 39 62.56 -5.74 22.17
N GLY A 40 61.95 -6.89 21.90
CA GLY A 40 62.17 -7.66 20.67
C GLY A 40 63.44 -8.53 20.69
N GLN A 41 64.11 -8.66 21.84
CA GLN A 41 65.30 -9.50 21.93
C GLN A 41 64.94 -10.99 22.01
N PRO A 42 65.65 -11.88 21.30
CA PRO A 42 65.37 -13.30 21.32
C PRO A 42 65.48 -13.95 22.70
N LEU A 43 64.52 -14.81 23.03
CA LEU A 43 64.49 -15.54 24.29
C LEU A 43 64.80 -17.01 24.10
N LYS A 44 65.98 -17.42 24.56
CA LYS A 44 66.41 -18.83 24.62
C LYS A 44 65.72 -19.59 25.76
N ASP A 45 65.49 -20.88 25.57
CA ASP A 45 65.01 -21.83 26.58
C ASP A 45 63.58 -21.52 27.08
N VAL A 46 62.76 -20.87 26.25
CA VAL A 46 61.30 -20.78 26.47
C VAL A 46 60.71 -22.17 26.26
N SER A 47 60.00 -22.69 27.26
CA SER A 47 59.28 -23.96 27.12
C SER A 47 57.98 -23.70 26.37
N LEU A 48 57.84 -24.31 25.20
CA LEU A 48 56.70 -24.16 24.31
C LEU A 48 55.90 -25.45 24.23
N THR A 49 54.59 -25.33 24.46
CA THR A 49 53.62 -26.41 24.28
C THR A 49 52.66 -26.01 23.16
N VAL A 50 52.62 -26.81 22.10
CA VAL A 50 51.72 -26.66 20.96
C VAL A 50 50.65 -27.74 21.06
N MET A 51 49.40 -27.32 21.20
CA MET A 51 48.26 -28.21 21.38
C MET A 51 47.26 -28.02 20.24
N SER A 52 46.89 -29.10 19.56
CA SER A 52 45.77 -29.08 18.62
C SER A 52 44.47 -28.89 19.38
N LEU A 53 43.67 -27.90 19.01
CA LEU A 53 42.35 -27.68 19.62
C LEU A 53 41.32 -28.72 19.15
N GLN A 54 41.58 -29.39 18.02
CA GLN A 54 40.68 -30.39 17.44
C GLN A 54 40.87 -31.78 18.04
N VAL A 55 42.11 -32.29 18.00
CA VAL A 55 42.43 -33.67 18.40
C VAL A 55 43.16 -33.76 19.74
N GLN A 56 43.36 -32.62 20.41
CA GLN A 56 44.03 -32.53 21.72
C GLN A 56 45.45 -33.13 21.76
N LYS A 57 46.08 -33.31 20.59
CA LYS A 57 47.47 -33.73 20.45
C LYS A 57 48.38 -32.61 20.94
N VAL A 58 49.29 -32.96 21.85
CA VAL A 58 50.24 -32.03 22.47
C VAL A 58 51.66 -32.33 21.97
N LEU A 59 52.39 -31.28 21.64
CA LEU A 59 53.79 -31.32 21.25
C LEU A 59 54.57 -30.27 22.04
N GLU A 60 55.81 -30.59 22.40
CA GLU A 60 56.63 -29.70 23.23
C GLU A 60 58.01 -29.49 22.60
N ALA A 61 58.52 -28.26 22.73
CA ALA A 61 59.87 -27.91 22.33
C ALA A 61 60.40 -26.76 23.20
N LYS A 62 61.69 -26.46 23.07
CA LYS A 62 62.30 -25.24 23.62
C LYS A 62 62.81 -24.34 22.52
N SER A 63 62.74 -23.04 22.73
CA SER A 63 63.37 -22.09 21.83
C SER A 63 64.90 -22.19 21.87
N ASP A 64 65.53 -22.07 20.71
CA ASP A 64 66.98 -22.04 20.54
C ASP A 64 67.59 -20.68 20.93
N LYS A 65 68.89 -20.50 20.65
CA LYS A 65 69.63 -19.25 20.95
C LYS A 65 69.12 -18.03 20.17
N GLU A 66 68.42 -18.23 19.06
CA GLU A 66 67.75 -17.18 18.27
C GLU A 66 66.29 -17.01 18.69
N GLY A 67 65.87 -17.64 19.79
CA GLY A 67 64.49 -17.60 20.27
C GLY A 67 63.52 -18.41 19.42
N LYS A 68 64.00 -19.25 18.49
CA LYS A 68 63.14 -19.98 17.54
C LYS A 68 62.85 -21.40 18.01
N ALA A 69 61.63 -21.86 17.78
CA ALA A 69 61.25 -23.27 17.86
C ALA A 69 60.44 -23.65 16.61
N VAL A 70 60.73 -24.83 16.05
CA VAL A 70 60.11 -25.29 14.81
C VAL A 70 59.36 -26.60 15.05
N PHE A 71 58.06 -26.59 14.78
CA PHE A 71 57.17 -27.74 14.87
C PHE A 71 56.82 -28.17 13.44
N LYS A 72 57.41 -29.30 13.02
CA LYS A 72 57.15 -29.90 11.68
C LYS A 72 56.09 -30.98 11.79
N LYS A 73 55.51 -31.34 10.65
CA LYS A 73 54.53 -32.43 10.54
C LYS A 73 53.28 -32.20 11.41
N LEU A 74 52.86 -30.94 11.54
CA LEU A 74 51.63 -30.59 12.22
C LEU A 74 50.46 -30.82 11.27
N ASP A 75 49.45 -31.57 11.70
CA ASP A 75 48.22 -31.73 10.93
C ASP A 75 47.57 -30.36 10.67
N SER A 76 47.02 -30.15 9.49
CA SER A 76 46.30 -28.89 9.20
C SER A 76 45.17 -28.70 10.21
N GLY A 77 45.10 -27.56 10.88
CA GLY A 77 44.13 -27.33 11.94
C GLY A 77 44.43 -26.13 12.81
N VAL A 78 43.67 -25.99 13.89
CA VAL A 78 43.78 -24.87 14.83
C VAL A 78 44.51 -25.30 16.09
N TYR A 79 45.46 -24.47 16.51
CA TYR A 79 46.36 -24.74 17.61
C TYR A 79 46.31 -23.65 18.67
N ARG A 80 46.59 -24.08 19.90
CA ARG A 80 47.01 -23.23 21.01
C ARG A 80 48.50 -23.39 21.21
N VAL A 81 49.20 -22.27 21.34
CA VAL A 81 50.61 -22.23 21.69
C VAL A 81 50.73 -21.63 23.09
N ILE A 82 51.36 -22.36 24.01
CA ILE A 82 51.64 -21.92 25.37
C ILE A 82 53.14 -21.77 25.52
N GLY A 83 53.58 -20.63 26.04
CA GLY A 83 54.97 -20.36 26.34
C GLY A 83 55.18 -20.08 27.83
N ARG A 84 56.19 -20.73 28.42
CA ARG A 84 56.59 -20.51 29.82
C ARG A 84 58.10 -20.39 29.93
N ARG A 85 58.57 -19.35 30.62
CA ARG A 85 59.98 -19.12 30.94
C ARG A 85 60.10 -18.40 32.28
N LYS A 86 61.07 -18.82 33.11
CA LYS A 86 61.35 -18.14 34.39
C LYS A 86 61.68 -16.66 34.14
N GLY A 87 61.09 -15.77 34.95
CA GLY A 87 61.25 -14.31 34.82
C GLY A 87 60.27 -13.64 33.85
N TYR A 88 59.38 -14.40 33.23
CA TYR A 88 58.37 -13.90 32.30
C TYR A 88 56.99 -14.44 32.68
N ASP A 89 55.96 -13.65 32.41
CA ASP A 89 54.58 -14.11 32.49
C ASP A 89 54.30 -15.18 31.42
N PRO A 90 53.55 -16.25 31.75
CA PRO A 90 53.08 -17.23 30.79
C PRO A 90 52.23 -16.58 29.71
N LEU A 91 52.40 -17.04 28.48
CA LEU A 91 51.68 -16.52 27.33
C LEU A 91 50.96 -17.65 26.61
N ALA A 92 49.69 -17.45 26.30
CA ALA A 92 48.93 -18.30 25.39
C ALA A 92 48.58 -17.52 24.13
N ARG A 93 48.78 -18.13 22.96
CA ARG A 93 48.33 -17.61 21.67
C ARG A 93 47.41 -18.63 21.00
N GLU A 94 46.15 -18.24 20.82
CA GLU A 94 45.15 -19.01 20.10
C GLU A 94 44.02 -18.08 19.59
N PRO A 95 43.21 -18.55 18.63
CA PRO A 95 43.48 -19.69 17.75
C PRO A 95 44.63 -19.36 16.79
N LEU A 96 45.48 -20.35 16.51
CA LEU A 96 46.52 -20.26 15.48
C LEU A 96 46.25 -21.32 14.42
N THR A 97 45.94 -20.90 13.20
CA THR A 97 45.68 -21.81 12.08
C THR A 97 47.00 -22.24 11.44
N VAL A 98 47.23 -23.56 11.38
CA VAL A 98 48.32 -24.18 10.62
C VAL A 98 47.71 -24.84 9.39
N VAL A 99 48.28 -24.55 8.22
CA VAL A 99 47.80 -25.05 6.92
C VAL A 99 48.80 -26.06 6.36
N ALA A 100 48.30 -27.16 5.79
CA ALA A 100 49.12 -28.16 5.12
C ALA A 100 50.06 -27.52 4.07
N GLU A 101 51.29 -28.05 3.98
CA GLU A 101 52.32 -27.64 3.00
C GLU A 101 52.76 -26.18 3.10
N LYS A 102 52.29 -25.43 4.11
CA LYS A 102 52.69 -24.05 4.37
C LYS A 102 53.52 -23.95 5.65
N GLU A 103 54.41 -22.97 5.64
CA GLU A 103 55.04 -22.49 6.86
C GLU A 103 54.17 -21.40 7.49
N THR A 104 53.82 -21.58 8.75
CA THR A 104 53.14 -20.59 9.59
C THR A 104 54.17 -20.04 10.56
N ALA A 105 54.48 -18.74 10.47
CA ALA A 105 55.39 -18.07 11.40
C ALA A 105 54.59 -17.23 12.41
N VAL A 106 54.91 -17.34 13.69
CA VAL A 106 54.31 -16.53 14.76
C VAL A 106 55.38 -16.01 15.70
N THR A 107 55.24 -14.75 16.11
CA THR A 107 56.10 -14.14 17.14
C THR A 107 55.32 -14.02 18.44
N LEU A 108 55.91 -14.53 19.52
CA LEU A 108 55.40 -14.45 20.88
C LEU A 108 56.21 -13.41 21.66
N HIS A 109 55.52 -12.38 22.13
CA HIS A 109 56.11 -11.29 22.92
C HIS A 109 55.87 -11.53 24.41
N PHE A 110 56.93 -11.84 25.14
CA PHE A 110 56.86 -12.09 26.58
C PHE A 110 57.07 -10.81 27.37
N GLN A 111 56.29 -10.66 28.44
CA GLN A 111 56.44 -9.59 29.42
C GLN A 111 57.14 -10.14 30.67
N THR A 112 57.99 -9.33 31.29
CA THR A 112 58.65 -9.69 32.55
C THR A 112 57.61 -9.95 33.62
N GLY A 113 57.79 -11.03 34.39
CA GLY A 113 56.85 -11.40 35.43
C GLY A 113 57.09 -12.77 36.03
N GLU A 114 56.01 -13.43 36.45
CA GLU A 114 56.06 -14.66 37.25
C GLU A 114 55.54 -15.86 36.45
N VAL A 115 56.41 -16.84 36.21
CA VAL A 115 56.11 -18.05 35.43
C VAL A 115 54.96 -18.90 36.01
N THR A 116 54.66 -18.69 37.30
CA THR A 116 53.59 -19.37 38.06
C THR A 116 52.22 -18.74 37.87
N LYS A 117 52.11 -17.57 37.20
CA LYS A 117 50.79 -17.00 36.88
C LYS A 117 49.98 -18.01 36.06
N LYS A 118 48.68 -18.01 36.31
CA LYS A 118 47.74 -18.90 35.64
C LYS A 118 47.29 -18.27 34.33
N LEU A 119 47.24 -19.09 33.29
CA LEU A 119 46.55 -18.74 32.05
C LEU A 119 45.04 -18.81 32.27
N TYR A 120 44.25 -18.21 31.39
CA TYR A 120 42.79 -18.10 31.60
C TYR A 120 42.09 -19.46 31.79
N PHE A 121 42.60 -20.54 31.16
CA PHE A 121 42.06 -21.91 31.30
C PHE A 121 42.62 -22.67 32.52
N GLU A 122 43.46 -22.03 33.33
CA GLU A 122 44.02 -22.56 34.58
C GLU A 122 43.48 -21.81 35.81
N ASP A 123 42.82 -20.67 35.59
CA ASP A 123 42.23 -19.83 36.62
C ASP A 123 40.70 -20.04 36.72
N PRO A 124 40.20 -20.66 37.81
CA PRO A 124 38.77 -20.90 37.99
C PRO A 124 37.91 -19.63 37.92
N ALA A 125 38.41 -18.48 38.36
CA ALA A 125 37.65 -17.23 38.33
C ALA A 125 37.43 -16.74 36.89
N LEU A 126 38.46 -16.82 36.04
CA LEU A 126 38.37 -16.46 34.62
C LEU A 126 37.49 -17.46 33.84
N ILE A 127 37.56 -18.75 34.17
CA ILE A 127 36.66 -19.77 33.60
C ILE A 127 35.19 -19.46 33.97
N GLN A 128 34.92 -19.15 35.24
CA GLN A 128 33.57 -18.80 35.68
C GLN A 128 33.06 -17.53 34.97
N GLN A 129 33.89 -16.50 34.85
CA GLN A 129 33.56 -15.27 34.15
C GLN A 129 33.26 -15.52 32.66
N ALA A 130 34.09 -16.31 31.98
CA ALA A 130 33.87 -16.69 30.59
C ALA A 130 32.54 -17.45 30.40
N ASN A 131 32.22 -18.38 31.30
CA ASN A 131 30.96 -19.13 31.26
C ASN A 131 29.74 -18.22 31.47
N GLN A 132 29.84 -17.23 32.37
CA GLN A 132 28.78 -16.24 32.58
C GLN A 132 28.54 -15.40 31.31
N LEU A 133 29.60 -14.88 30.70
CA LEU A 133 29.49 -14.11 29.46
C LEU A 133 28.89 -14.91 28.31
N LEU A 134 29.16 -16.23 28.25
CA LEU A 134 28.56 -17.11 27.24
C LEU A 134 27.05 -17.20 27.41
N GLN A 135 26.60 -17.38 28.66
CA GLN A 135 25.17 -17.46 29.00
C GLN A 135 24.46 -16.13 28.70
N GLU A 136 25.04 -15.00 29.11
CA GLU A 136 24.50 -13.67 28.83
C GLU A 136 24.40 -13.40 27.32
N GLY A 137 25.46 -13.70 26.57
CA GLY A 137 25.50 -13.55 25.12
C GLY A 137 24.46 -14.41 24.40
N PHE A 138 24.31 -15.67 24.82
CA PHE A 138 23.31 -16.58 24.28
C PHE A 138 21.87 -16.12 24.61
N GLN A 139 21.62 -15.66 25.84
CA GLN A 139 20.32 -15.13 26.23
C GLN A 139 19.96 -13.87 25.42
N ALA A 140 20.92 -12.98 25.18
CA ALA A 140 20.74 -11.82 24.33
C ALA A 140 20.40 -12.22 22.88
N LEU A 141 21.03 -13.27 22.33
CA LEU A 141 20.67 -13.82 21.01
C LEU A 141 19.23 -14.32 20.95
N GLN A 142 18.77 -15.08 21.95
CA GLN A 142 17.39 -15.59 22.01
C GLN A 142 16.36 -14.45 22.05
N GLN A 143 16.71 -13.36 22.74
CA GLN A 143 15.88 -12.16 22.83
C GLN A 143 16.08 -11.20 21.64
N GLN A 144 16.84 -11.61 20.63
CA GLN A 144 17.13 -10.83 19.41
C GLN A 144 17.88 -9.51 19.67
N ARG A 145 18.57 -9.40 20.81
CA ARG A 145 19.45 -8.28 21.20
C ARG A 145 20.85 -8.52 20.65
N PHE A 146 21.00 -8.44 19.32
CA PHE A 146 22.22 -8.89 18.64
C PHE A 146 23.48 -8.09 18.97
N SER A 147 23.36 -6.78 19.18
CA SER A 147 24.51 -5.94 19.52
C SER A 147 25.07 -6.27 20.91
N GLU A 148 24.19 -6.44 21.90
CA GLU A 148 24.57 -6.86 23.24
C GLU A 148 25.15 -8.28 23.25
N ALA A 149 24.53 -9.21 22.50
CA ALA A 149 25.08 -10.54 22.35
C ALA A 149 26.50 -10.50 21.79
N ALA A 150 26.73 -9.70 20.75
CA ALA A 150 28.05 -9.56 20.14
C ALA A 150 29.08 -9.00 21.14
N GLU A 151 28.71 -7.99 21.93
CA GLU A 151 29.57 -7.40 22.94
C GLU A 151 29.98 -8.41 24.02
N LYS A 152 29.01 -9.16 24.58
CA LYS A 152 29.27 -10.16 25.62
C LYS A 152 30.16 -11.31 25.12
N LEU A 153 29.91 -11.76 23.89
CA LEU A 153 30.69 -12.84 23.27
C LEU A 153 32.09 -12.37 22.87
N GLU A 154 32.24 -11.11 22.48
CA GLU A 154 33.56 -10.51 22.24
C GLU A 154 34.37 -10.38 23.55
N GLN A 155 33.75 -9.91 24.64
CA GLN A 155 34.38 -9.88 25.97
C GLN A 155 34.83 -11.29 26.40
N LEU A 156 33.99 -12.30 26.16
CA LEU A 156 34.36 -13.69 26.41
C LEU A 156 35.59 -14.07 25.59
N LEU A 157 35.61 -13.78 24.28
CA LEU A 157 36.71 -14.15 23.39
C LEU A 157 38.01 -13.41 23.70
N GLN A 158 37.98 -12.29 24.43
CA GLN A 158 39.17 -11.65 24.98
C GLN A 158 39.77 -12.46 26.16
N ILE A 159 38.91 -13.08 26.98
CA ILE A 159 39.32 -13.94 28.10
C ILE A 159 39.72 -15.33 27.60
N ALA A 160 38.87 -15.95 26.77
CA ALA A 160 39.01 -17.30 26.25
C ALA A 160 38.93 -17.33 24.72
N PRO A 161 40.00 -16.93 24.00
CA PRO A 161 40.02 -16.87 22.53
C PRO A 161 39.81 -18.24 21.86
N GLY A 162 40.07 -19.33 22.61
CA GLY A 162 39.91 -20.72 22.22
C GLY A 162 38.50 -21.28 22.38
N ASN A 163 37.50 -20.48 22.76
CA ASN A 163 36.12 -20.94 22.90
C ASN A 163 35.39 -20.97 21.54
N ALA A 164 35.26 -22.17 20.96
CA ALA A 164 34.61 -22.37 19.67
C ALA A 164 33.11 -21.98 19.68
N GLU A 165 32.40 -22.28 20.76
CA GLU A 165 30.97 -22.01 20.89
C GLU A 165 30.68 -20.50 20.99
N ALA A 166 31.46 -19.78 21.79
CA ALA A 166 31.38 -18.32 21.86
C ALA A 166 31.66 -17.68 20.50
N ARG A 167 32.65 -18.21 19.77
CA ARG A 167 33.01 -17.72 18.43
C ARG A 167 31.90 -17.97 17.41
N PHE A 168 31.26 -19.14 17.46
CA PHE A 168 30.08 -19.45 16.65
C PHE A 168 28.95 -18.44 16.92
N PHE A 169 28.55 -18.28 18.19
CA PHE A 169 27.48 -17.35 18.54
C PHE A 169 27.84 -15.90 18.22
N TYR A 170 29.11 -15.51 18.36
CA TYR A 170 29.58 -14.18 17.98
C TYR A 170 29.41 -13.95 16.48
N GLY A 171 29.81 -14.94 15.67
CA GLY A 171 29.64 -14.88 14.23
C GLY A 171 28.17 -14.77 13.80
N VAL A 172 27.28 -15.51 14.46
CA VAL A 172 25.83 -15.38 14.25
C VAL A 172 25.33 -13.99 14.65
N ALA A 173 25.76 -13.47 15.80
CA ALA A 173 25.36 -12.14 16.27
C ALA A 173 25.79 -11.05 15.27
N LEU A 174 26.98 -11.17 14.68
CA LEU A 174 27.48 -10.30 13.62
C LEU A 174 26.66 -10.43 12.33
N ALA A 175 26.39 -11.65 11.87
CA ALA A 175 25.56 -11.88 10.69
C ALA A 175 24.14 -11.29 10.84
N GLN A 176 23.53 -11.41 12.02
CA GLN A 176 22.23 -10.78 12.32
C GLN A 176 22.28 -9.24 12.36
N GLN A 177 23.47 -8.66 12.56
CA GLN A 177 23.75 -7.23 12.41
C GLN A 177 24.16 -6.85 10.98
N ARG A 178 24.05 -7.77 10.00
CA ARG A 178 24.46 -7.59 8.60
C ARG A 178 25.98 -7.42 8.39
N LYS A 179 26.77 -7.75 9.41
CA LYS A 179 28.23 -7.90 9.33
C LYS A 179 28.55 -9.32 8.83
N TRP A 180 28.14 -9.59 7.60
CA TRP A 180 28.11 -10.94 7.03
C TRP A 180 29.49 -11.56 6.91
N GLU A 181 30.47 -10.79 6.43
CA GLU A 181 31.84 -11.27 6.20
C GLU A 181 32.56 -11.53 7.52
N GLU A 182 32.43 -10.62 8.49
CA GLU A 182 32.97 -10.82 9.83
C GLU A 182 32.30 -12.01 10.52
N GLY A 183 30.97 -12.12 10.39
CA GLY A 183 30.20 -13.22 10.93
C GLY A 183 30.63 -14.58 10.38
N GLU A 184 30.74 -14.68 9.06
CA GLU A 184 31.21 -15.88 8.36
C GLU A 184 32.61 -16.27 8.81
N LYS A 185 33.54 -15.30 8.90
CA LYS A 185 34.89 -15.54 9.38
C LYS A 185 34.91 -16.17 10.78
N GLN A 186 34.08 -15.69 11.70
CA GLN A 186 34.00 -16.25 13.05
C GLN A 186 33.42 -17.66 13.05
N ILE A 187 32.35 -17.92 12.29
CA ILE A 187 31.73 -19.25 12.21
C ILE A 187 32.71 -20.26 11.57
N ARG A 188 33.46 -19.86 10.54
CA ARG A 188 34.48 -20.70 9.91
C ARG A 188 35.57 -21.11 10.91
N LEU A 189 36.07 -20.15 11.69
CA LEU A 189 37.03 -20.43 12.75
C LEU A 189 36.43 -21.34 13.84
N ALA A 190 35.14 -21.20 14.18
CA ALA A 190 34.48 -22.11 15.10
C ALA A 190 34.42 -23.56 14.57
N ILE A 191 34.13 -23.74 13.27
CA ILE A 191 34.18 -25.05 12.58
C ILE A 191 35.59 -25.62 12.61
N GLU A 192 36.60 -24.80 12.31
CA GLU A 192 38.00 -25.24 12.36
C GLU A 192 38.42 -25.64 13.78
N MET A 193 37.89 -25.01 14.83
CA MET A 193 38.22 -25.34 16.21
C MET A 193 37.49 -26.60 16.71
N ASN A 194 36.25 -26.83 16.24
CA ASN A 194 35.45 -28.01 16.61
C ASN A 194 34.72 -28.60 15.38
N PRO A 195 35.43 -29.37 14.53
CA PRO A 195 34.88 -29.86 13.25
C PRO A 195 33.78 -30.90 13.42
N ASN A 196 33.71 -31.55 14.59
CA ASN A 196 32.70 -32.56 14.91
C ASN A 196 31.34 -31.96 15.29
N GLU A 197 31.27 -30.66 15.54
CA GLU A 197 30.02 -29.94 15.80
C GLU A 197 29.30 -29.64 14.48
N SER A 198 28.26 -30.42 14.17
CA SER A 198 27.50 -30.32 12.93
C SER A 198 26.73 -28.99 12.81
N ARG A 199 26.26 -28.43 13.94
CA ARG A 199 25.45 -27.19 13.95
C ARG A 199 26.17 -26.02 13.28
N TYR A 200 27.48 -25.91 13.45
CA TYR A 200 28.26 -24.81 12.90
C TYR A 200 28.28 -24.86 11.36
N ARG A 201 28.45 -26.07 10.81
CA ARG A 201 28.47 -26.31 9.36
C ARG A 201 27.11 -26.08 8.73
N GLU A 202 26.05 -26.55 9.36
CA GLU A 202 24.69 -26.34 8.85
C GLU A 202 24.34 -24.85 8.76
N VAL A 203 24.68 -24.06 9.77
CA VAL A 203 24.47 -22.61 9.73
C VAL A 203 25.34 -21.95 8.66
N MET A 204 26.59 -22.40 8.51
CA MET A 204 27.50 -21.89 7.46
C MET A 204 26.96 -22.16 6.06
N GLU A 205 26.46 -23.36 5.78
CA GLU A 205 25.91 -23.75 4.47
C GLU A 205 24.69 -22.91 4.10
N ARG A 206 23.86 -22.53 5.08
CA ARG A 206 22.65 -21.74 4.87
C ARG A 206 22.89 -20.23 4.93
N LEU A 207 24.06 -19.78 5.38
CA LEU A 207 24.38 -18.35 5.54
C LEU A 207 24.20 -17.54 4.24
N PRO A 208 24.63 -18.01 3.05
CA PRO A 208 24.42 -17.29 1.80
C PRO A 208 22.94 -17.11 1.43
N GLU A 209 22.11 -18.11 1.73
CA GLU A 209 20.66 -18.04 1.52
C GLU A 209 20.04 -16.96 2.43
N PHE A 210 20.39 -16.96 3.73
CA PHE A 210 19.92 -15.94 4.66
C PHE A 210 20.36 -14.52 4.28
N ARG A 211 21.61 -14.37 3.83
CA ARG A 211 22.14 -13.12 3.33
C ARG A 211 21.32 -12.63 2.13
N ARG A 212 21.11 -13.50 1.14
CA ARG A 212 20.31 -13.17 -0.06
C ARG A 212 18.88 -12.75 0.31
N HIS A 213 18.24 -13.44 1.26
CA HIS A 213 16.90 -13.07 1.72
C HIS A 213 16.84 -11.67 2.33
N ASP A 214 17.80 -11.32 3.19
CA ASP A 214 17.86 -9.98 3.80
C ASP A 214 18.19 -8.91 2.75
N GLU A 215 19.12 -9.18 1.82
CA GLU A 215 19.47 -8.27 0.72
C GLU A 215 18.25 -7.95 -0.18
N LEU A 216 17.48 -8.97 -0.58
CA LEU A 216 16.26 -8.77 -1.37
C LEU A 216 15.19 -7.99 -0.60
N HIS A 217 14.98 -8.32 0.68
CA HIS A 217 14.04 -7.60 1.51
C HIS A 217 14.43 -6.12 1.63
N GLU A 218 15.68 -5.81 1.93
CA GLU A 218 16.18 -4.43 2.05
C GLU A 218 16.13 -3.67 0.74
N ALA A 219 16.49 -4.31 -0.37
CA ALA A 219 16.37 -3.71 -1.69
C ALA A 219 14.90 -3.35 -2.01
N GLY A 220 13.97 -4.25 -1.69
CA GLY A 220 12.54 -4.00 -1.83
C GLY A 220 12.04 -2.85 -0.94
N GLN A 221 12.42 -2.82 0.33
CA GLN A 221 12.05 -1.74 1.26
C GLN A 221 12.62 -0.39 0.85
N ARG A 222 13.88 -0.35 0.42
CA ARG A 222 14.52 0.89 -0.09
C ARG A 222 13.82 1.38 -1.35
N ALA A 223 13.47 0.48 -2.26
CA ALA A 223 12.71 0.83 -3.46
C ALA A 223 11.32 1.41 -3.11
N MET A 224 10.63 0.84 -2.11
CA MET A 224 9.38 1.40 -1.58
C MET A 224 9.55 2.83 -1.05
N GLN A 225 10.58 3.07 -0.24
CA GLN A 225 10.89 4.42 0.30
C GLN A 225 11.18 5.42 -0.81
N ASN A 226 11.87 4.99 -1.86
CA ASN A 226 12.18 5.81 -3.03
C ASN A 226 11.01 5.94 -4.03
N ARG A 227 9.85 5.33 -3.74
CA ARG A 227 8.69 5.24 -4.64
C ARG A 227 8.98 4.56 -5.98
N ASP A 228 10.05 3.76 -6.05
CA ASP A 228 10.35 2.89 -7.18
C ASP A 228 9.60 1.56 -7.01
N PHE A 229 8.30 1.60 -7.25
CA PHE A 229 7.40 0.46 -6.99
C PHE A 229 7.69 -0.73 -7.91
N LYS A 230 8.18 -0.50 -9.14
CA LYS A 230 8.55 -1.58 -10.06
C LYS A 230 9.74 -2.39 -9.55
N THR A 231 10.78 -1.72 -9.06
CA THR A 231 11.90 -2.42 -8.42
C THR A 231 11.47 -3.12 -7.14
N ALA A 232 10.61 -2.50 -6.33
CA ALA A 232 10.07 -3.13 -5.12
C ALA A 232 9.30 -4.42 -5.44
N ILE A 233 8.42 -4.38 -6.45
CA ILE A 233 7.67 -5.55 -6.94
C ILE A 233 8.64 -6.65 -7.37
N ALA A 234 9.67 -6.34 -8.16
CA ALA A 234 10.64 -7.32 -8.63
C ALA A 234 11.38 -8.00 -7.45
N LYS A 235 11.85 -7.22 -6.47
CA LYS A 235 12.59 -7.74 -5.32
C LYS A 235 11.73 -8.56 -4.36
N PHE A 236 10.50 -8.11 -4.07
CA PHE A 236 9.59 -8.89 -3.24
C PHE A 236 9.05 -10.13 -3.95
N SER A 237 8.88 -10.10 -5.28
CA SER A 237 8.50 -11.29 -6.07
C SER A 237 9.61 -12.33 -6.05
N GLU A 238 10.87 -11.92 -6.24
CA GLU A 238 12.03 -12.81 -6.14
C GLU A 238 12.12 -13.42 -4.72
N LEU A 239 11.95 -12.60 -3.69
CA LEU A 239 11.96 -13.07 -2.30
C LEU A 239 10.80 -14.04 -2.01
N LEU A 240 9.61 -13.77 -2.55
CA LEU A 240 8.44 -14.65 -2.39
C LEU A 240 8.65 -15.99 -3.10
N ALA A 241 9.33 -16.01 -4.26
CA ALA A 241 9.67 -17.25 -4.94
C ALA A 241 10.63 -18.12 -4.11
N LEU A 242 11.57 -17.51 -3.39
CA LEU A 242 12.45 -18.20 -2.45
C LEU A 242 11.74 -18.59 -1.14
N GLN A 243 10.70 -17.84 -0.74
CA GLN A 243 9.94 -18.06 0.49
C GLN A 243 8.43 -18.09 0.23
N PRO A 244 7.89 -19.13 -0.44
CA PRO A 244 6.48 -19.15 -0.90
C PRO A 244 5.45 -19.08 0.22
N GLU A 245 5.84 -19.40 1.45
CA GLU A 245 4.98 -19.43 2.63
C GLU A 245 5.03 -18.10 3.43
N ASN A 246 5.89 -17.16 3.04
CA ASN A 246 6.09 -15.92 3.79
C ASN A 246 4.96 -14.91 3.51
N THR A 247 4.01 -14.81 4.43
CA THR A 247 2.87 -13.88 4.33
C THR A 247 3.28 -12.42 4.51
N ASP A 248 4.39 -12.13 5.22
CA ASP A 248 4.87 -10.75 5.40
C ASP A 248 5.46 -10.21 4.10
N VAL A 249 6.11 -11.06 3.30
CA VAL A 249 6.56 -10.71 1.94
C VAL A 249 5.38 -10.51 1.01
N ARG A 250 4.33 -11.35 1.09
CA ARG A 250 3.07 -11.11 0.34
C ARG A 250 2.46 -9.76 0.67
N TYR A 251 2.39 -9.41 1.95
CA TYR A 251 1.89 -8.10 2.38
C TYR A 251 2.67 -6.95 1.73
N ASN A 252 4.00 -6.99 1.78
CA ASN A 252 4.85 -5.97 1.18
C ASN A 252 4.72 -5.94 -0.35
N LEU A 253 4.59 -7.09 -1.00
CA LEU A 253 4.38 -7.19 -2.45
C LEU A 253 3.01 -6.63 -2.87
N ALA A 254 1.94 -6.94 -2.13
CA ALA A 254 0.61 -6.38 -2.37
C ALA A 254 0.63 -4.85 -2.20
N LEU A 255 1.28 -4.35 -1.16
CA LEU A 255 1.47 -2.91 -0.96
C LEU A 255 2.24 -2.27 -2.12
N ALA A 256 3.28 -2.92 -2.65
CA ALA A 256 4.03 -2.43 -3.81
C ALA A 256 3.17 -2.39 -5.09
N TYR A 257 2.38 -3.44 -5.38
CA TYR A 257 1.43 -3.44 -6.49
C TYR A 257 0.36 -2.37 -6.36
N ALA A 258 -0.16 -2.14 -5.16
CA ALA A 258 -1.17 -1.11 -4.91
C ALA A 258 -0.63 0.30 -5.18
N ASN A 259 0.60 0.58 -4.75
CA ASN A 259 1.26 1.87 -4.99
C ASN A 259 1.64 2.08 -6.46
N ASP A 260 1.90 1.01 -7.22
CA ASP A 260 2.08 1.06 -8.67
C ASP A 260 0.75 1.20 -9.44
N GLY A 261 -0.40 1.13 -8.75
CA GLY A 261 -1.74 1.22 -9.34
C GLY A 261 -2.26 -0.09 -9.93
N GLN A 262 -1.54 -1.20 -9.75
CA GLN A 262 -1.96 -2.55 -10.17
C GLN A 262 -2.86 -3.19 -9.09
N TYR A 263 -4.04 -2.58 -8.86
CA TYR A 263 -4.92 -2.95 -7.75
C TYR A 263 -5.42 -4.39 -7.79
N ASP A 264 -5.73 -4.95 -8.97
CA ASP A 264 -6.23 -6.32 -9.08
C ASP A 264 -5.19 -7.35 -8.61
N LYS A 265 -3.93 -7.18 -9.01
CA LYS A 265 -2.83 -8.02 -8.54
C LYS A 265 -2.57 -7.82 -7.05
N ALA A 266 -2.65 -6.58 -6.57
CA ALA A 266 -2.51 -6.29 -5.14
C ALA A 266 -3.56 -7.05 -4.30
N ILE A 267 -4.82 -7.06 -4.77
CA ILE A 267 -5.93 -7.80 -4.13
C ILE A 267 -5.69 -9.31 -4.17
N GLU A 268 -5.25 -9.86 -5.30
CA GLU A 268 -4.94 -11.29 -5.43
C GLU A 268 -3.88 -11.74 -4.42
N ILE A 269 -2.77 -10.98 -4.32
CA ILE A 269 -1.66 -11.30 -3.42
C ILE A 269 -2.04 -11.15 -1.94
N ILE A 270 -2.79 -10.10 -1.57
CA ILE A 270 -3.22 -9.91 -0.18
C ILE A 270 -4.27 -10.95 0.22
N ASP A 271 -5.12 -11.40 -0.71
CA ASP A 271 -6.08 -12.47 -0.45
C ASP A 271 -5.40 -13.80 -0.15
N GLU A 272 -4.28 -14.11 -0.80
CA GLU A 272 -3.45 -15.25 -0.41
C GLU A 272 -2.88 -15.12 1.00
N ALA A 273 -2.42 -13.92 1.39
CA ALA A 273 -1.90 -13.68 2.73
C ALA A 273 -3.01 -13.85 3.79
N ILE A 274 -4.21 -13.34 3.51
CA ILE A 274 -5.41 -13.47 4.36
C ILE A 274 -5.83 -14.94 4.49
N ARG A 275 -5.86 -15.70 3.38
CA ARG A 275 -6.20 -17.14 3.42
C ARG A 275 -5.28 -17.92 4.36
N ARG A 276 -4.00 -17.56 4.42
CA ARG A 276 -2.99 -18.22 5.26
C ARG A 276 -3.01 -17.76 6.71
N ARG A 277 -3.31 -16.48 6.97
CA ARG A 277 -3.41 -15.89 8.32
C ARG A 277 -4.66 -15.00 8.43
N PRO A 278 -5.85 -15.59 8.60
CA PRO A 278 -7.11 -14.84 8.55
C PRO A 278 -7.34 -13.93 9.77
N GLN A 279 -6.65 -14.19 10.88
CA GLN A 279 -6.75 -13.39 12.12
C GLN A 279 -5.89 -12.11 12.08
N GLU A 280 -5.07 -11.93 11.05
CA GLU A 280 -4.19 -10.76 10.94
C GLU A 280 -4.96 -9.54 10.46
N ALA A 281 -5.33 -8.67 11.40
CA ALA A 281 -6.16 -7.49 11.11
C ALA A 281 -5.49 -6.52 10.13
N GLU A 282 -4.16 -6.43 10.12
CA GLU A 282 -3.42 -5.57 9.18
C GLU A 282 -3.67 -5.96 7.72
N TYR A 283 -3.85 -7.25 7.42
CA TYR A 283 -4.06 -7.71 6.04
C TYR A 283 -5.45 -7.30 5.52
N GLN A 284 -6.46 -7.41 6.39
CA GLN A 284 -7.82 -6.94 6.07
C GLN A 284 -7.85 -5.43 5.85
N ARG A 285 -7.16 -4.66 6.71
CA ARG A 285 -7.05 -3.20 6.56
C ARG A 285 -6.40 -2.82 5.24
N LEU A 286 -5.29 -3.47 4.87
CA LEU A 286 -4.63 -3.21 3.59
C LEU A 286 -5.56 -3.55 2.41
N LYS A 287 -6.28 -4.67 2.45
CA LYS A 287 -7.26 -5.01 1.41
C LYS A 287 -8.33 -3.92 1.26
N SER A 288 -8.91 -3.44 2.37
CA SER A 288 -9.90 -2.35 2.35
C SER A 288 -9.31 -1.08 1.72
N GLN A 289 -8.11 -0.67 2.11
CA GLN A 289 -7.43 0.49 1.52
C GLN A 289 -7.21 0.32 0.01
N ILE A 290 -6.78 -0.87 -0.43
CA ILE A 290 -6.58 -1.16 -1.86
C ILE A 290 -7.90 -1.03 -2.62
N LEU A 291 -9.01 -1.55 -2.06
CA LEU A 291 -10.34 -1.45 -2.67
C LEU A 291 -10.82 0.00 -2.77
N GLU A 292 -10.65 0.80 -1.72
CA GLU A 292 -11.00 2.23 -1.73
C GLU A 292 -10.18 3.00 -2.80
N HIS A 293 -8.87 2.74 -2.88
CA HIS A 293 -8.04 3.36 -3.92
C HIS A 293 -8.42 2.90 -5.34
N LYS A 294 -8.76 1.62 -5.51
CA LYS A 294 -9.25 1.08 -6.78
C LYS A 294 -10.58 1.72 -7.19
N GLU A 295 -11.51 1.87 -6.25
CA GLU A 295 -12.79 2.53 -6.48
C GLU A 295 -12.58 3.99 -6.88
N TYR A 296 -11.75 4.74 -6.13
CA TYR A 296 -11.40 6.11 -6.47
C TYR A 296 -10.79 6.23 -7.88
N ALA A 297 -9.84 5.36 -8.23
CA ALA A 297 -9.23 5.35 -9.56
C ALA A 297 -10.25 5.02 -10.66
N THR A 298 -11.20 4.13 -10.39
CA THR A 298 -12.31 3.80 -11.30
C THR A 298 -13.23 5.00 -11.50
N ILE A 299 -13.60 5.70 -10.42
CA ILE A 299 -14.43 6.91 -10.49
C ILE A 299 -13.72 8.01 -11.31
N GLN A 300 -12.42 8.22 -11.11
CA GLN A 300 -11.67 9.21 -11.90
C GLN A 300 -11.68 8.87 -13.40
N LYS A 301 -11.51 7.59 -13.77
CA LYS A 301 -11.63 7.15 -15.16
C LYS A 301 -13.04 7.34 -15.70
N ALA A 302 -14.06 7.00 -14.93
CA ALA A 302 -15.46 7.21 -15.30
C ALA A 302 -15.74 8.70 -15.55
N ASN A 303 -15.26 9.59 -14.68
CA ASN A 303 -15.42 11.04 -14.84
C ASN A 303 -14.74 11.58 -16.11
N ALA A 304 -13.56 11.06 -16.48
CA ALA A 304 -12.93 11.41 -17.74
C ALA A 304 -13.79 10.98 -18.95
N ILE A 305 -14.37 9.76 -18.90
CA ILE A 305 -15.28 9.27 -19.93
C ILE A 305 -16.56 10.12 -20.00
N LEU A 306 -17.10 10.55 -18.85
CA LEU A 306 -18.24 11.47 -18.80
C LEU A 306 -17.91 12.80 -19.48
N ALA A 307 -16.73 13.37 -19.24
CA ALA A 307 -16.30 14.62 -19.88
C ALA A 307 -16.17 14.48 -21.41
N GLU A 308 -15.71 13.33 -21.91
CA GLU A 308 -15.74 13.00 -23.33
C GLU A 308 -17.18 12.92 -23.86
N GLY A 309 -18.08 12.25 -23.13
CA GLY A 309 -19.51 12.18 -23.44
C GLY A 309 -20.16 13.57 -23.51
N ASP A 310 -19.82 14.47 -22.59
CA ASP A 310 -20.31 15.84 -22.56
C ASP A 310 -19.87 16.63 -23.79
N GLN A 311 -18.62 16.43 -24.23
CA GLN A 311 -18.11 17.06 -25.44
C GLN A 311 -18.82 16.52 -26.69
N LEU A 312 -18.95 15.20 -26.83
CA LEU A 312 -19.65 14.57 -27.95
C LEU A 312 -21.13 15.01 -28.01
N LEU A 313 -21.77 15.18 -26.86
CA LEU A 313 -23.13 15.68 -26.77
C LEU A 313 -23.24 17.14 -27.27
N ARG A 314 -22.28 18.00 -26.92
CA ARG A 314 -22.21 19.37 -27.47
C ARG A 314 -21.98 19.40 -28.98
N ASP A 315 -21.21 18.45 -29.49
CA ASP A 315 -20.91 18.30 -30.92
C ASP A 315 -22.06 17.65 -31.71
N GLY A 316 -23.17 17.29 -31.04
CA GLY A 316 -24.34 16.64 -31.67
C GLY A 316 -24.13 15.16 -32.02
N LYS A 317 -23.06 14.53 -31.56
CA LYS A 317 -22.74 13.12 -31.80
C LYS A 317 -23.42 12.23 -30.77
N TYR A 318 -24.75 12.20 -30.81
CA TYR A 318 -25.56 11.62 -29.74
C TYR A 318 -25.34 10.12 -29.49
N GLN A 319 -25.14 9.31 -30.54
CA GLN A 319 -24.91 7.87 -30.38
C GLN A 319 -23.56 7.58 -29.72
N GLU A 320 -22.51 8.31 -30.10
CA GLU A 320 -21.18 8.18 -29.50
C GLU A 320 -21.19 8.69 -28.05
N ALA A 321 -21.87 9.80 -27.77
CA ALA A 321 -22.05 10.32 -26.42
C ALA A 321 -22.79 9.31 -25.52
N LEU A 322 -23.87 8.71 -26.02
CA LEU A 322 -24.64 7.70 -25.30
C LEU A 322 -23.77 6.51 -24.89
N GLN A 323 -22.93 6.00 -25.80
CA GLN A 323 -22.00 4.91 -25.48
C GLN A 323 -21.02 5.28 -24.37
N LYS A 324 -20.53 6.53 -24.34
CA LYS A 324 -19.65 7.02 -23.27
C LYS A 324 -20.38 7.08 -21.93
N TYR A 325 -21.59 7.61 -21.89
CA TYR A 325 -22.39 7.65 -20.66
C TYR A 325 -22.75 6.26 -20.15
N GLU A 326 -23.12 5.32 -21.02
CA GLU A 326 -23.38 3.92 -20.65
C GLU A 326 -22.13 3.26 -20.06
N THR A 327 -20.97 3.49 -20.68
CA THR A 327 -19.69 2.97 -20.18
C THR A 327 -19.36 3.54 -18.81
N ALA A 328 -19.47 4.86 -18.62
CA ALA A 328 -19.21 5.50 -17.34
C ALA A 328 -20.21 5.05 -16.26
N HIS A 329 -21.49 4.90 -16.61
CA HIS A 329 -22.52 4.40 -15.69
C HIS A 329 -22.20 2.99 -15.17
N GLN A 330 -21.70 2.10 -16.02
CA GLN A 330 -21.29 0.75 -15.61
C GLN A 330 -20.06 0.73 -14.69
N MET A 331 -19.24 1.79 -14.72
CA MET A 331 -18.03 1.91 -13.90
C MET A 331 -18.29 2.55 -12.53
N LEU A 332 -19.31 3.40 -12.42
CA LEU A 332 -19.60 4.12 -11.19
C LEU A 332 -20.19 3.18 -10.14
N PRO A 333 -19.82 3.34 -8.85
CA PRO A 333 -20.32 2.48 -7.78
C PRO A 333 -21.79 2.74 -7.45
N ARG A 334 -22.33 3.88 -7.91
CA ARG A 334 -23.70 4.33 -7.66
C ARG A 334 -24.28 4.97 -8.92
N GLU A 335 -25.59 4.90 -9.05
CA GLU A 335 -26.28 5.60 -10.12
C GLU A 335 -26.24 7.11 -9.91
N GLU A 336 -25.80 7.84 -10.93
CA GLU A 336 -25.70 9.31 -10.88
C GLU A 336 -26.85 9.94 -11.69
N PRO A 337 -27.69 10.82 -11.08
CA PRO A 337 -28.81 11.46 -11.76
C PRO A 337 -28.40 12.25 -13.00
N SER A 338 -27.24 12.90 -12.96
CA SER A 338 -26.70 13.71 -14.06
C SER A 338 -26.38 12.87 -15.31
N VAL A 339 -25.95 11.62 -15.13
CA VAL A 339 -25.64 10.69 -16.23
C VAL A 339 -26.92 10.26 -16.92
N TRP A 340 -27.95 9.89 -16.15
CA TRP A 340 -29.28 9.59 -16.71
C TRP A 340 -29.88 10.78 -17.46
N PHE A 341 -29.73 11.99 -16.93
CA PHE A 341 -30.14 13.21 -17.62
C PHE A 341 -29.39 13.42 -18.94
N ALA A 342 -28.08 13.21 -18.96
CA ALA A 342 -27.28 13.34 -20.17
C ALA A 342 -27.63 12.28 -21.23
N MET A 343 -27.89 11.03 -20.82
CA MET A 343 -28.42 9.98 -21.69
C MET A 343 -29.79 10.35 -22.25
N GLY A 344 -30.67 10.94 -21.44
CA GLY A 344 -31.97 11.47 -21.88
C GLY A 344 -31.81 12.50 -23.00
N ARG A 345 -30.87 13.44 -22.86
CA ARG A 345 -30.54 14.41 -23.92
C ARG A 345 -30.04 13.75 -25.19
N CYS A 346 -29.22 12.70 -25.09
CA CYS A 346 -28.78 11.92 -26.24
C CYS A 346 -29.97 11.26 -26.95
N TYR A 347 -30.88 10.63 -26.20
CA TYR A 347 -32.08 10.00 -26.77
C TYR A 347 -33.00 11.02 -27.45
N VAL A 348 -33.14 12.25 -26.93
CA VAL A 348 -33.86 13.32 -27.62
C VAL A 348 -33.19 13.63 -28.97
N GLY A 349 -31.87 13.81 -29.00
CA GLY A 349 -31.12 14.06 -30.24
C GLY A 349 -31.20 12.92 -31.25
N LEU A 350 -31.39 11.69 -30.78
CA LEU A 350 -31.60 10.49 -31.61
C LEU A 350 -33.08 10.25 -31.98
N GLN A 351 -33.99 11.13 -31.58
CA GLN A 351 -35.44 10.98 -31.78
C GLN A 351 -36.01 9.69 -31.15
N GLN A 352 -35.41 9.21 -30.07
CA GLN A 352 -35.87 8.05 -29.30
C GLN A 352 -36.67 8.52 -28.08
N THR A 353 -37.82 9.15 -28.32
CA THR A 353 -38.63 9.86 -27.33
C THR A 353 -38.97 9.03 -26.09
N ASP A 354 -39.40 7.78 -26.25
CA ASP A 354 -39.77 6.94 -25.09
C ASP A 354 -38.59 6.65 -24.16
N LYS A 355 -37.39 6.43 -24.74
CA LYS A 355 -36.18 6.22 -23.95
C LYS A 355 -35.72 7.50 -23.28
N ALA A 356 -35.86 8.65 -23.95
CA ALA A 356 -35.57 9.96 -23.35
C ALA A 356 -36.47 10.22 -22.13
N ILE A 357 -37.77 9.94 -22.24
CA ILE A 357 -38.72 10.06 -21.13
C ILE A 357 -38.31 9.14 -19.97
N ALA A 358 -37.97 7.87 -20.26
CA ALA A 358 -37.55 6.93 -19.23
C ALA A 358 -36.27 7.40 -18.52
N ALA A 359 -35.28 7.88 -19.26
CA ALA A 359 -34.02 8.38 -18.71
C ALA A 359 -34.21 9.64 -17.84
N TYR A 360 -35.03 10.61 -18.29
CA TYR A 360 -35.34 11.79 -17.48
C TYR A 360 -36.12 11.44 -16.21
N ARG A 361 -37.08 10.52 -16.29
CA ARG A 361 -37.78 10.02 -15.09
C ARG A 361 -36.82 9.37 -14.11
N LYS A 362 -35.84 8.61 -14.59
CA LYS A 362 -34.82 8.01 -13.72
C LYS A 362 -33.93 9.07 -13.06
N ALA A 363 -33.53 10.11 -13.80
CA ALA A 363 -32.80 11.24 -13.22
C ALA A 363 -33.61 11.96 -12.12
N ILE A 364 -34.92 12.14 -12.32
CA ILE A 364 -35.85 12.72 -11.34
C ILE A 364 -36.00 11.81 -10.11
N GLU A 365 -36.14 10.50 -10.30
CA GLU A 365 -36.23 9.53 -9.21
C GLU A 365 -35.01 9.60 -8.29
N LEU A 366 -33.81 9.72 -8.88
CA LEU A 366 -32.55 9.78 -8.14
C LEU A 366 -32.30 11.15 -7.48
N ASN A 367 -32.79 12.24 -8.09
CA ASN A 367 -32.71 13.59 -7.51
C ASN A 367 -33.96 14.42 -7.85
N PRO A 368 -35.03 14.30 -7.04
CA PRO A 368 -36.32 14.93 -7.33
C PRO A 368 -36.29 16.46 -7.16
N ARG A 369 -35.27 16.99 -6.49
CA ARG A 369 -35.15 18.44 -6.20
C ARG A 369 -34.35 19.20 -7.24
N LYS A 370 -34.06 18.61 -8.40
CA LYS A 370 -33.33 19.27 -9.47
C LYS A 370 -34.31 19.82 -10.53
N PRO A 371 -34.60 21.14 -10.56
CA PRO A 371 -35.62 21.69 -11.47
C PRO A 371 -35.33 21.42 -12.95
N GLU A 372 -34.05 21.37 -13.33
CA GLU A 372 -33.63 21.18 -14.70
C GLU A 372 -34.08 19.84 -15.30
N TYR A 373 -34.19 18.77 -14.47
CA TYR A 373 -34.61 17.46 -14.95
C TYR A 373 -36.10 17.43 -15.28
N HIS A 374 -36.90 18.06 -14.43
CA HIS A 374 -38.34 18.20 -14.62
C HIS A 374 -38.68 19.10 -15.81
N GLN A 375 -37.96 20.20 -15.96
CA GLN A 375 -38.11 21.11 -17.10
C GLN A 375 -37.81 20.40 -18.42
N ALA A 376 -36.75 19.61 -18.50
CA ALA A 376 -36.42 18.86 -19.71
C ALA A 376 -37.49 17.81 -20.06
N LEU A 377 -38.02 17.11 -19.07
CA LEU A 377 -39.10 16.14 -19.28
C LEU A 377 -40.39 16.83 -19.75
N ALA A 378 -40.78 17.94 -19.12
CA ALA A 378 -41.96 18.70 -19.50
C ALA A 378 -41.81 19.29 -20.91
N LEU A 379 -40.64 19.87 -21.24
CA LEU A 379 -40.37 20.38 -22.57
C LEU A 379 -40.44 19.28 -23.64
N LEU A 380 -39.93 18.08 -23.34
CA LEU A 380 -40.06 16.93 -24.22
C LEU A 380 -41.53 16.57 -24.45
N TYR A 381 -42.36 16.52 -23.41
CA TYR A 381 -43.80 16.28 -23.57
C TYR A 381 -44.49 17.36 -24.43
N LEU A 382 -44.14 18.63 -24.25
CA LEU A 382 -44.72 19.72 -25.04
C LEU A 382 -44.34 19.64 -26.52
N ASN A 383 -43.09 19.26 -26.83
CA ASN A 383 -42.64 19.09 -28.20
C ASN A 383 -43.34 17.91 -28.91
N GLU A 384 -43.77 16.90 -28.15
CA GLU A 384 -44.56 15.77 -28.64
C GLU A 384 -46.07 16.05 -28.64
N GLY A 385 -46.51 17.26 -28.29
CA GLY A 385 -47.93 17.64 -28.22
C GLY A 385 -48.68 17.04 -27.01
N ARG A 386 -47.97 16.45 -26.06
CA ARG A 386 -48.50 15.75 -24.87
C ARG A 386 -48.71 16.74 -23.71
N LEU A 387 -49.59 17.72 -23.92
CA LEU A 387 -49.77 18.84 -22.99
C LEU A 387 -50.22 18.41 -21.59
N ALA A 388 -51.13 17.44 -21.50
CA ALA A 388 -51.63 16.96 -20.21
C ALA A 388 -50.51 16.33 -19.37
N GLU A 389 -49.64 15.52 -19.99
CA GLU A 389 -48.49 14.96 -19.30
C GLU A 389 -47.45 16.02 -18.94
N ALA A 390 -47.24 17.02 -19.80
CA ALA A 390 -46.35 18.14 -19.50
C ALA A 390 -46.82 18.91 -18.26
N ILE A 391 -48.09 19.30 -18.21
CA ILE A 391 -48.71 20.00 -17.08
C ILE A 391 -48.59 19.16 -15.80
N ARG A 392 -48.91 17.87 -15.86
CA ARG A 392 -48.81 16.98 -14.70
C ARG A 392 -47.38 16.90 -14.18
N ALA A 393 -46.42 16.62 -15.06
CA ALA A 393 -45.00 16.53 -14.69
C ALA A 393 -44.48 17.85 -14.11
N TYR A 394 -44.84 18.98 -14.71
CA TYR A 394 -44.50 20.32 -14.22
C TYR A 394 -45.12 20.57 -12.84
N THR A 395 -46.40 20.27 -12.65
CA THR A 395 -47.11 20.44 -11.38
C THR A 395 -46.45 19.62 -10.26
N GLU A 396 -46.20 18.34 -10.51
CA GLU A 396 -45.57 17.43 -9.54
C GLU A 396 -44.16 17.90 -9.17
N ALA A 397 -43.38 18.32 -10.17
CA ALA A 397 -42.03 18.83 -9.99
C ALA A 397 -41.97 20.03 -9.04
N TYR A 398 -42.71 21.09 -9.36
CA TYR A 398 -42.65 22.34 -8.60
C TYR A 398 -43.31 22.21 -7.23
N ALA A 399 -44.32 21.35 -7.09
CA ALA A 399 -44.88 21.00 -5.80
C ALA A 399 -43.83 20.34 -4.88
N GLN A 400 -43.02 19.42 -5.41
CA GLN A 400 -41.94 18.77 -4.64
C GLN A 400 -40.80 19.74 -4.28
N LEU A 401 -40.58 20.78 -5.10
CA LEU A 401 -39.62 21.84 -4.84
C LEU A 401 -40.12 22.87 -3.81
N GLY A 402 -41.42 22.84 -3.47
CA GLY A 402 -42.05 23.84 -2.60
C GLY A 402 -42.23 25.20 -3.29
N GLU A 403 -42.23 25.22 -4.62
CA GLU A 403 -42.43 26.43 -5.42
C GLU A 403 -43.93 26.67 -5.69
N PRO A 404 -44.36 27.93 -5.88
CA PRO A 404 -45.74 28.25 -6.23
C PRO A 404 -46.08 27.69 -7.61
N VAL A 405 -46.79 26.57 -7.63
CA VAL A 405 -47.06 25.79 -8.83
C VAL A 405 -47.90 26.57 -9.85
N ASP A 406 -48.83 27.39 -9.37
CA ASP A 406 -49.66 28.29 -10.17
C ASP A 406 -48.81 29.33 -10.92
N GLU A 407 -47.88 30.00 -10.25
CA GLU A 407 -46.95 30.96 -10.88
C GLU A 407 -46.04 30.28 -11.91
N ARG A 408 -45.57 29.06 -11.62
CA ARG A 408 -44.73 28.29 -12.55
C ARG A 408 -45.50 27.84 -13.78
N LEU A 409 -46.73 27.36 -13.61
CA LEU A 409 -47.60 27.06 -14.73
C LEU A 409 -47.95 28.33 -15.53
N PHE A 410 -48.10 29.48 -14.88
CA PHE A 410 -48.30 30.74 -15.58
C PHE A 410 -47.09 31.12 -16.46
N GLU A 411 -45.87 30.99 -15.96
CA GLU A 411 -44.64 31.17 -16.75
C GLU A 411 -44.57 30.19 -17.94
N LEU A 412 -45.00 28.94 -17.75
CA LEU A 412 -45.12 27.97 -18.85
C LEU A 412 -46.12 28.45 -19.92
N GLY A 413 -47.29 28.94 -19.50
CA GLY A 413 -48.28 29.51 -20.41
C GLY A 413 -47.72 30.70 -21.22
N GLN A 414 -46.99 31.61 -20.58
CA GLN A 414 -46.34 32.72 -21.28
C GLN A 414 -45.30 32.25 -22.30
N ARG A 415 -44.50 31.24 -21.96
CA ARG A 415 -43.54 30.65 -22.92
C ARG A 415 -44.26 30.05 -24.12
N LEU A 416 -45.38 29.37 -23.91
CA LEU A 416 -46.19 28.81 -25.00
C LEU A 416 -46.78 29.92 -25.89
N ILE A 417 -47.15 31.08 -25.34
CA ILE A 417 -47.52 32.27 -26.15
C ILE A 417 -46.33 32.70 -27.02
N GLN A 418 -45.14 32.82 -26.46
CA GLN A 418 -43.93 33.22 -27.21
C GLN A 418 -43.60 32.24 -28.34
N GLU A 419 -43.89 30.96 -28.16
CA GLU A 419 -43.76 29.91 -29.18
C GLU A 419 -44.96 29.85 -30.15
N ASN A 420 -45.92 30.78 -30.05
CA ASN A 420 -47.16 30.83 -30.83
C ASN A 420 -48.06 29.58 -30.68
N LYS A 421 -47.93 28.85 -29.56
CA LYS A 421 -48.76 27.69 -29.17
C LYS A 421 -49.96 28.15 -28.33
N LEU A 422 -50.76 29.05 -28.88
CA LEU A 422 -51.81 29.78 -28.15
C LEU A 422 -52.87 28.87 -27.50
N ASP A 423 -53.30 27.82 -28.19
CA ASP A 423 -54.30 26.87 -27.67
C ASP A 423 -53.78 26.07 -26.46
N MET A 424 -52.49 25.73 -26.47
CA MET A 424 -51.84 25.06 -25.35
C MET A 424 -51.66 26.03 -24.18
N ALA A 425 -51.28 27.28 -24.46
CA ALA A 425 -51.17 28.32 -23.43
C ALA A 425 -52.51 28.54 -22.71
N ALA A 426 -53.62 28.62 -23.46
CA ALA A 426 -54.95 28.73 -22.87
C ALA A 426 -55.27 27.58 -21.91
N GLN A 427 -55.04 26.33 -22.32
CA GLN A 427 -55.25 25.18 -21.43
C GLN A 427 -54.37 25.22 -20.17
N VAL A 428 -53.13 25.72 -20.28
CA VAL A 428 -52.25 25.91 -19.11
C VAL A 428 -52.81 26.98 -18.17
N PHE A 429 -53.27 28.13 -18.69
CA PHE A 429 -53.86 29.18 -17.86
C PHE A 429 -55.17 28.74 -17.20
N GLU A 430 -55.97 27.89 -17.84
CA GLU A 430 -57.12 27.27 -17.21
C GLU A 430 -56.69 26.45 -15.98
N ARG A 431 -55.61 25.66 -16.12
CA ARG A 431 -55.05 24.93 -14.99
C ARG A 431 -54.51 25.84 -13.88
N VAL A 432 -53.92 26.99 -14.23
CA VAL A 432 -53.50 28.00 -13.24
C VAL A 432 -54.70 28.48 -12.42
N LEU A 433 -55.82 28.81 -13.08
CA LEU A 433 -57.03 29.27 -12.39
C LEU A 433 -57.72 28.17 -11.57
N GLU A 434 -57.57 26.89 -11.93
CA GLU A 434 -58.01 25.76 -11.10
C GLU A 434 -57.21 25.65 -9.79
N LEU A 435 -55.91 25.96 -9.82
CA LEU A 435 -55.04 25.93 -8.65
C LEU A 435 -55.15 27.19 -7.81
N ASN A 436 -55.23 28.36 -8.46
CA ASN A 436 -55.35 29.66 -7.84
C ASN A 436 -56.43 30.50 -8.56
N PRO A 437 -57.68 30.47 -8.05
CA PRO A 437 -58.78 31.26 -8.61
C PRO A 437 -58.60 32.79 -8.54
N ASN A 438 -57.57 33.28 -7.85
CA ASN A 438 -57.26 34.70 -7.73
C ASN A 438 -56.06 35.13 -8.57
N HIS A 439 -55.54 34.26 -9.45
CA HIS A 439 -54.42 34.59 -10.32
C HIS A 439 -54.87 35.54 -11.45
N ALA A 440 -54.72 36.85 -11.22
CA ALA A 440 -55.27 37.90 -12.09
C ALA A 440 -54.78 37.78 -13.54
N GLU A 441 -53.47 37.67 -13.76
CA GLU A 441 -52.93 37.70 -15.13
C GLU A 441 -53.40 36.52 -16.00
N SER A 442 -53.76 35.38 -15.41
CA SER A 442 -54.37 34.27 -16.17
C SER A 442 -55.77 34.61 -16.71
N TYR A 443 -56.55 35.42 -15.98
CA TYR A 443 -57.83 35.92 -16.48
C TYR A 443 -57.64 36.88 -17.67
N TYR A 444 -56.60 37.71 -17.62
CA TYR A 444 -56.27 38.60 -18.74
C TYR A 444 -55.88 37.79 -19.98
N GLU A 445 -54.90 36.90 -19.86
CA GLU A 445 -54.40 36.11 -21.00
C GLU A 445 -55.48 35.23 -21.63
N LEU A 446 -56.31 34.55 -20.81
CA LEU A 446 -57.45 33.79 -21.30
C LEU A 446 -58.52 34.70 -21.92
N GLY A 447 -58.76 35.86 -21.34
CA GLY A 447 -59.73 36.83 -21.84
C GLY A 447 -59.36 37.35 -23.23
N VAL A 448 -58.08 37.69 -23.42
CA VAL A 448 -57.51 38.10 -24.70
C VAL A 448 -57.57 36.95 -25.71
N TYR A 449 -57.14 35.74 -25.34
CA TYR A 449 -57.22 34.55 -26.19
C TYR A 449 -58.65 34.29 -26.69
N ASN A 450 -59.65 34.33 -25.80
CA ASN A 450 -61.04 34.07 -26.18
C ASN A 450 -61.64 35.19 -27.04
N PHE A 451 -61.20 36.45 -26.86
CA PHE A 451 -61.62 37.56 -27.71
C PHE A 451 -61.18 37.34 -29.17
N TYR A 452 -59.92 36.95 -29.37
CA TYR A 452 -59.38 36.67 -30.71
C TYR A 452 -59.92 35.37 -31.32
N ASN A 453 -60.29 34.38 -30.51
CA ASN A 453 -60.97 33.15 -30.96
C ASN A 453 -62.50 33.28 -31.09
N ALA A 454 -63.02 34.51 -31.06
CA ALA A 454 -64.43 34.85 -31.26
C ALA A 454 -65.42 34.33 -30.18
N ASP A 455 -64.95 33.77 -29.05
CA ASP A 455 -65.78 33.52 -27.87
C ASP A 455 -65.88 34.79 -27.00
N LYS A 456 -66.66 35.75 -27.51
CA LYS A 456 -66.87 37.05 -26.87
C LYS A 456 -67.57 36.95 -25.52
N GLY A 457 -68.35 35.90 -25.30
CA GLY A 457 -69.04 35.66 -24.04
C GLY A 457 -68.05 35.31 -22.93
N ARG A 458 -67.20 34.31 -23.20
CA ARG A 458 -66.14 33.91 -22.27
C ARG A 458 -65.11 35.01 -22.07
N ALA A 459 -64.69 35.68 -23.15
CA ALA A 459 -63.79 36.83 -23.09
C ALA A 459 -64.32 37.93 -22.16
N ARG A 460 -65.62 38.28 -22.27
CA ARG A 460 -66.25 39.28 -21.40
C ARG A 460 -66.16 38.88 -19.93
N THR A 461 -66.51 37.63 -19.60
CA THR A 461 -66.47 37.14 -18.21
C THR A 461 -65.06 37.20 -17.64
N LEU A 462 -64.08 36.70 -18.37
CA LEU A 462 -62.68 36.65 -17.94
C LEU A 462 -62.07 38.05 -17.79
N LEU A 463 -62.24 38.94 -18.77
CA LEU A 463 -61.70 40.30 -18.70
C LEU A 463 -62.40 41.17 -17.66
N THR A 464 -63.70 40.95 -17.43
CA THR A 464 -64.40 41.61 -16.30
C THR A 464 -63.77 41.19 -14.99
N LYS A 465 -63.50 39.88 -14.83
CA LYS A 465 -62.82 39.39 -13.64
C LYS A 465 -61.43 40.00 -13.49
N TYR A 466 -60.67 40.11 -14.57
CA TYR A 466 -59.39 40.79 -14.56
C TYR A 466 -59.49 42.25 -14.09
N VAL A 467 -60.49 43.01 -14.56
CA VAL A 467 -60.69 44.41 -14.12
C VAL A 467 -61.01 44.51 -12.61
N GLU A 468 -61.63 43.49 -12.02
CA GLU A 468 -61.92 43.46 -10.57
C GLU A 468 -60.67 43.25 -9.71
N ILE A 469 -59.73 42.39 -10.14
CA ILE A 469 -58.63 41.90 -9.29
C ILE A 469 -57.23 42.24 -9.80
N GLY A 470 -57.11 42.63 -11.07
CA GLY A 470 -55.87 42.97 -11.77
C GLY A 470 -55.30 44.31 -11.32
N LYS A 471 -53.97 44.44 -11.45
CA LYS A 471 -53.23 45.61 -10.98
C LYS A 471 -52.31 46.22 -12.03
N ASP A 472 -52.00 45.50 -13.12
CA ASP A 472 -51.15 46.06 -14.18
C ASP A 472 -51.91 47.16 -14.94
N PRO A 473 -51.43 48.41 -14.97
CA PRO A 473 -52.17 49.51 -15.58
C PRO A 473 -52.37 49.35 -17.09
N LYS A 474 -51.44 48.70 -17.79
CA LYS A 474 -51.52 48.52 -19.24
C LYS A 474 -52.54 47.44 -19.58
N HIS A 475 -52.47 46.30 -18.91
CA HIS A 475 -53.45 45.24 -19.09
C HIS A 475 -54.84 45.67 -18.62
N LEU A 476 -54.96 46.50 -17.57
CA LEU A 476 -56.25 47.06 -17.14
C LEU A 476 -56.87 47.97 -18.20
N GLU A 477 -56.06 48.81 -18.82
CA GLU A 477 -56.50 49.68 -19.91
C GLU A 477 -56.89 48.86 -21.14
N ASP A 478 -56.07 47.86 -21.52
CA ASP A 478 -56.36 46.99 -22.65
C ASP A 478 -57.62 46.15 -22.43
N ALA A 479 -57.78 45.53 -21.26
CA ALA A 479 -58.97 44.78 -20.90
C ALA A 479 -60.25 45.63 -21.00
N LYS A 480 -60.23 46.88 -20.52
CA LYS A 480 -61.36 47.82 -20.66
C LYS A 480 -61.65 48.15 -22.13
N ASN A 481 -60.62 48.35 -22.94
CA ASN A 481 -60.76 48.62 -24.37
C ASN A 481 -61.38 47.43 -25.10
N ILE A 482 -60.91 46.21 -24.84
CA ILE A 482 -61.48 44.98 -25.41
C ILE A 482 -62.94 44.81 -24.97
N LEU A 483 -63.26 45.01 -23.69
CA LEU A 483 -64.64 44.95 -23.18
C LEU A 483 -65.55 45.96 -23.89
N ALA A 484 -65.10 47.20 -24.11
CA ALA A 484 -65.86 48.21 -24.85
C ALA A 484 -66.09 47.81 -26.32
N VAL A 485 -65.12 47.15 -26.96
CA VAL A 485 -65.28 46.59 -28.32
C VAL A 485 -66.34 45.49 -28.34
N ILE A 486 -66.27 44.54 -27.40
CA ILE A 486 -67.27 43.46 -27.25
C ILE A 486 -68.67 44.06 -27.06
N GLU A 487 -68.83 45.08 -26.22
CA GLU A 487 -70.09 45.77 -26.00
C GLU A 487 -70.65 46.46 -27.24
N ARG A 488 -69.80 47.16 -28.00
CA ARG A 488 -70.23 47.82 -29.25
C ARG A 488 -70.69 46.81 -30.30
N GLN A 489 -70.05 45.64 -30.36
CA GLN A 489 -70.38 44.60 -31.34
C GLN A 489 -71.60 43.76 -30.95
N THR A 490 -71.98 43.75 -29.68
CA THR A 490 -73.14 42.99 -29.15
C THR A 490 -74.41 43.84 -29.05
N ARG A 491 -74.32 45.17 -29.22
CA ARG A 491 -75.50 46.04 -29.31
C ARG A 491 -76.30 45.72 -30.58
N PRO A 492 -77.62 45.45 -30.49
CA PRO A 492 -78.45 45.30 -31.69
C PRO A 492 -78.39 46.60 -32.50
N ARG A 493 -78.15 46.50 -33.82
CA ARG A 493 -78.25 47.66 -34.73
C ARG A 493 -79.65 48.23 -34.58
N ARG A 494 -79.78 49.40 -33.95
CA ARG A 494 -81.02 50.18 -33.97
C ARG A 494 -81.29 50.50 -35.44
N ARG A 495 -82.38 49.93 -35.97
CA ARG A 495 -82.91 50.22 -37.31
C ARG A 495 -83.33 51.68 -37.41
#